data_AF-A0A350IB76-F1
#
_entry.id   AF-A0A350IB76-F1
#
_cell.length_a   1.000
_cell.length_b   1.000
_cell.length_c   1.000
_cell.angle_alpha   90.00
_cell.angle_beta   90.00
_cell.angle_gamma   90.00
#
_symmetry.space_group_name_H-M   'P 1'
#
loop_
_entity.id
_entity.type
_entity.pdbx_description
1 polymer ?
#
loop_
_entity_poly.entity_id
_entity_poly.type
_entity_poly.pdbx_seq_one_letter_code
_entity_poly.pdbx_strand_id
1 'polypeptide(L)'
;MTKHMMLKALSEFVASKGVDNITLADYKAEGNDVPVRDYLLRRKFGSWNRVMAAAKARFPIDVPAPAPVSPAPAVKAAPKKTATQEK
;
A
#
# COMPACT_ATOMS: atom_id res chain seq x y z
N MET A 1 -5.41 -12.93 -9.39
CA MET A 1 -4.28 -12.66 -8.48
C MET A 1 -4.78 -12.59 -7.03
N THR A 2 -4.19 -13.35 -6.10
CA THR A 2 -4.59 -13.32 -4.68
C THR A 2 -3.93 -12.15 -3.93
N LYS A 3 -4.47 -11.79 -2.76
CA LYS A 3 -3.91 -10.70 -1.92
C LYS A 3 -2.44 -10.92 -1.56
N HIS A 4 -2.06 -12.19 -1.34
CA HIS A 4 -0.68 -12.58 -1.08
C HIS A 4 0.22 -12.41 -2.32
N MET A 5 -0.23 -12.89 -3.48
CA MET A 5 0.54 -12.74 -4.73
C MET A 5 0.75 -11.28 -5.12
N MET A 6 -0.23 -10.41 -4.87
CA MET A 6 -0.10 -8.98 -5.13
C MET A 6 0.98 -8.33 -4.26
N LEU A 7 1.05 -8.70 -2.98
CA LEU A 7 2.10 -8.21 -2.07
C LEU A 7 3.46 -8.79 -2.41
N LYS A 8 3.52 -10.07 -2.80
CA LYS A 8 4.75 -10.72 -3.22
C LYS A 8 5.36 -9.97 -4.40
N ALA A 9 4.58 -9.78 -5.47
CA ALA A 9 5.04 -9.09 -6.67
C ALA A 9 5.42 -7.63 -6.38
N LEU A 10 4.68 -6.94 -5.52
CA LEU A 10 5.05 -5.58 -5.08
C LEU A 10 6.36 -5.56 -4.29
N SER A 11 6.56 -6.53 -3.38
CA SER A 11 7.77 -6.62 -2.58
C SER A 11 9.00 -6.94 -3.43
N GLU A 12 8.86 -7.87 -4.38
CA GLU A 12 9.92 -8.20 -5.34
C GLU A 12 10.27 -7.00 -6.21
N PHE A 13 9.29 -6.24 -6.67
CA PHE A 13 9.54 -5.01 -7.45
C PHE A 13 10.26 -3.93 -6.63
N VAL A 14 9.85 -3.75 -5.38
CA VAL A 14 10.50 -2.80 -4.45
C VAL A 14 11.94 -3.25 -4.15
N ALA A 15 12.17 -4.56 -3.94
CA ALA A 15 13.49 -5.14 -3.79
C ALA A 15 14.37 -4.98 -5.05
N SER A 16 13.82 -5.19 -6.24
CA SER A 16 14.53 -5.01 -7.52
C SER A 16 15.00 -3.58 -7.75
N LYS A 17 14.33 -2.61 -7.12
CA LYS A 17 14.74 -1.20 -7.13
C LYS A 17 15.78 -0.85 -6.06
N GLY A 18 16.12 -1.79 -5.19
CA GLY A 18 17.06 -1.55 -4.08
C GLY A 18 16.52 -0.58 -3.03
N VAL A 19 15.20 -0.44 -2.91
CA VAL A 19 14.55 0.43 -1.92
C VAL A 19 13.64 -0.38 -1.01
N ASP A 20 13.50 0.01 0.26
CA ASP A 20 12.57 -0.65 1.20
C ASP A 20 11.15 -0.08 1.17
N ASN A 21 10.99 1.10 0.58
CA ASN A 21 9.71 1.80 0.48
C ASN A 21 9.67 2.57 -0.83
N ILE A 22 8.49 2.58 -1.45
CA ILE A 22 8.20 3.41 -2.61
C ILE A 22 6.96 4.24 -2.34
N THR A 23 7.01 5.53 -2.67
CA THR A 23 5.83 6.39 -2.54
C THR A 23 4.83 6.07 -3.65
N LEU A 24 3.56 6.46 -3.47
CA LEU A 24 2.55 6.28 -4.51
C LEU A 24 2.89 7.06 -5.79
N ALA A 25 3.57 8.20 -5.67
CA ALA A 25 3.97 9.01 -6.82
C ALA A 25 5.04 8.28 -7.64
N ASP A 26 6.09 7.80 -6.99
CA ASP A 26 7.16 7.03 -7.64
C ASP A 26 6.62 5.73 -8.24
N TYR A 27 5.69 5.07 -7.54
CA TYR A 27 5.04 3.86 -8.05
C TYR A 27 4.20 4.14 -9.31
N LYS A 28 3.58 5.31 -9.41
CA LYS A 28 2.81 5.71 -10.59
C LYS A 28 3.68 6.20 -11.73
N ALA A 29 4.86 6.76 -11.44
CA ALA A 29 5.81 7.20 -12.44
C ALA A 29 6.33 6.04 -13.30
N GLU A 30 6.34 4.82 -12.75
CA GLU A 30 6.70 3.58 -13.46
C GLU A 30 5.68 3.15 -14.53
N GLY A 31 4.48 3.74 -14.54
CA GLY A 31 3.49 3.50 -15.57
C GLY A 31 3.06 2.03 -15.68
N ASN A 32 3.44 1.37 -16.78
CA ASN A 32 3.04 0.00 -17.09
C ASN A 32 4.05 -1.07 -16.63
N ASP A 33 5.25 -0.68 -16.19
CA ASP A 33 6.28 -1.62 -15.71
C ASP A 33 6.02 -2.10 -14.27
N VAL A 34 4.91 -1.65 -13.66
CA VAL A 34 4.52 -2.10 -12.33
C VAL A 34 3.87 -3.48 -12.36
N PRO A 35 4.19 -4.36 -11.39
CA PRO A 35 3.63 -5.71 -11.34
C PRO A 35 2.13 -5.73 -11.02
N VAL A 36 1.62 -4.71 -10.32
CA VAL A 36 0.22 -4.62 -9.91
C VAL A 36 -0.22 -3.16 -9.88
N ARG A 37 -1.29 -2.82 -10.61
CA ARG A 37 -1.80 -1.42 -10.61
C ARG A 37 -2.15 -0.93 -9.20
N ASP A 38 -1.80 0.32 -8.90
CA ASP A 38 -1.99 0.92 -7.57
C ASP A 38 -3.45 0.87 -7.10
N TYR A 39 -4.41 1.08 -8.01
CA TYR A 39 -5.83 1.06 -7.68
C TYR A 39 -6.29 -0.32 -7.18
N LEU A 40 -5.71 -1.41 -7.69
CA LEU A 40 -6.02 -2.77 -7.27
C LEU A 40 -5.50 -3.03 -5.86
N LEU A 41 -4.27 -2.59 -5.57
CA LEU A 41 -3.68 -2.69 -4.24
C LEU A 41 -4.51 -1.87 -3.23
N ARG A 42 -4.82 -0.62 -3.54
CA ARG A 42 -5.63 0.23 -2.67
C ARG A 42 -7.04 -0.31 -2.48
N ARG A 43 -7.66 -0.92 -3.50
CA ARG A 43 -8.98 -1.57 -3.36
C ARG A 43 -8.96 -2.74 -2.36
N LYS A 44 -7.86 -3.51 -2.27
CA LYS A 44 -7.78 -4.70 -1.40
C LYS A 44 -7.24 -4.42 0.00
N PHE A 45 -6.50 -3.33 0.17
CA PHE A 45 -5.83 -2.97 1.43
C PHE A 45 -6.32 -1.65 2.05
N GLY A 46 -7.04 -0.83 1.29
CA GLY A 46 -7.59 0.46 1.69
C GLY A 46 -6.69 1.63 1.32
N SER A 47 -5.46 1.66 1.88
CA SER A 47 -4.51 2.77 1.66
C SER A 47 -3.14 2.27 1.23
N TRP A 48 -2.37 3.12 0.55
CA TRP A 48 -1.00 2.79 0.14
C TRP A 48 -0.10 2.46 1.34
N ASN A 49 -0.22 3.22 2.44
CA ASN A 49 0.51 2.92 3.68
C ASN A 49 0.18 1.53 4.23
N ARG A 50 -1.08 1.09 4.16
CA ARG A 50 -1.45 -0.28 4.56
C ARG A 50 -0.89 -1.35 3.62
N VAL A 51 -0.80 -1.05 2.32
CA VAL A 51 -0.16 -1.95 1.35
C VAL A 51 1.32 -2.13 1.72
N MET A 52 2.06 -1.03 1.93
CA MET A 52 3.48 -1.06 2.29
C MET A 52 3.73 -1.73 3.64
N ALA A 53 2.90 -1.43 4.67
CA ALA A 53 2.99 -2.12 5.95
C ALA A 53 2.73 -3.63 5.82
N ALA A 54 1.75 -4.03 5.01
CA ALA A 54 1.45 -5.44 4.78
C ALA A 54 2.51 -6.16 3.94
N ALA A 55 3.19 -5.45 3.02
CA ALA A 55 4.32 -5.97 2.26
C ALA A 55 5.50 -6.24 3.20
N LYS A 56 5.93 -5.23 3.97
CA LYS A 56 7.02 -5.36 4.96
C LYS A 56 6.79 -6.46 5.99
N ALA A 57 5.56 -6.59 6.49
CA ALA A 57 5.23 -7.60 7.50
C ALA A 57 5.25 -9.03 6.97
N ARG A 58 5.06 -9.24 5.66
CA ARG A 58 5.00 -10.58 5.04
C ARG A 58 6.27 -10.95 4.28
N PHE A 59 6.98 -9.95 3.77
CA PHE A 59 8.18 -10.09 2.98
C PHE A 59 9.19 -9.07 3.52
N PRO A 60 9.85 -9.37 4.65
CA PRO A 60 10.92 -8.53 5.16
C PRO A 60 12.01 -8.48 4.09
N ILE A 61 12.25 -7.31 3.54
CA ILE A 61 13.35 -7.08 2.60
C ILE A 61 14.56 -6.68 3.47
N ASP A 62 15.64 -7.45 3.36
CA ASP A 62 16.88 -7.25 4.11
C ASP A 62 17.75 -6.21 3.39
N VAL A 63 17.31 -4.94 3.41
CA VAL A 63 18.06 -3.80 2.86
C VAL A 63 18.23 -2.78 4.00
N PRO A 64 19.41 -2.12 4.14
CA PRO A 64 19.64 -1.18 5.24
C PRO A 64 18.60 -0.06 5.23
N ALA A 65 17.80 -0.03 6.29
CA ALA A 65 16.57 0.75 6.41
C ALA A 65 16.72 2.23 6.03
N PRO A 66 15.98 2.74 5.01
CA PRO A 66 15.78 4.16 4.84
C PRO A 66 14.80 4.68 5.89
N ALA A 67 15.09 5.89 6.36
CA ALA A 67 14.50 6.55 7.52
C ALA A 67 12.96 6.46 7.63
N PRO A 68 12.41 6.41 8.86
CA PRO A 68 10.99 6.35 9.09
C PRO A 68 10.31 7.61 8.54
N VAL A 69 9.58 7.46 7.43
CA VAL A 69 8.67 8.51 6.97
C VAL A 69 7.57 8.68 8.01
N SER A 70 7.53 9.88 8.61
CA SER A 70 6.61 10.25 9.68
C SER A 70 5.16 9.89 9.34
N PRO A 71 4.38 9.39 10.31
CA PRO A 71 2.99 9.03 10.08
C PRO A 71 2.19 10.29 9.75
N ALA A 72 1.74 10.41 8.49
CA ALA A 72 0.74 11.40 8.13
C ALA A 72 -0.53 11.17 8.97
N PRO A 73 -1.18 12.23 9.50
CA PRO A 73 -2.18 12.11 10.55
C PRO A 73 -3.33 11.19 10.14
N ALA A 74 -3.68 10.29 11.05
CA ALA A 74 -4.86 9.45 10.95
C ALA A 74 -6.10 10.33 10.70
N VAL A 75 -6.71 10.20 9.53
CA VAL A 75 -8.05 10.74 9.30
C VAL A 75 -8.97 10.00 10.29
N LYS A 76 -9.34 10.71 11.35
CA LYS A 76 -10.29 10.27 12.37
C LYS A 76 -11.53 9.71 11.67
N ALA A 77 -11.94 8.52 12.09
CA ALA A 77 -13.22 7.95 11.73
C ALA A 77 -14.33 8.93 12.11
N ALA A 78 -15.20 9.28 11.16
CA ALA A 78 -16.49 9.88 11.47
C ALA A 78 -17.51 8.74 11.69
N PRO A 79 -18.32 8.79 12.76
CA PRO A 79 -19.18 7.70 13.19
C PRO A 79 -20.48 7.60 12.35
N LYS A 80 -21.11 6.42 12.43
CA LYS A 80 -22.42 6.04 11.87
C LYS A 80 -23.48 7.15 12.02
N LYS A 81 -24.29 7.36 10.99
CA LYS A 81 -25.69 7.81 11.14
C LYS A 81 -26.64 6.76 10.57
N THR A 82 -27.33 6.09 11.49
CA THR A 82 -28.67 5.52 11.32
C THR A 82 -29.69 6.65 11.27
N ALA A 83 -30.64 6.58 10.32
CA ALA A 83 -32.01 7.13 10.33
C ALA A 83 -32.50 7.14 8.87
N THR A 84 -33.75 6.90 8.47
CA THR A 84 -35.00 6.36 9.02
C THR A 84 -35.92 6.27 7.78
N GLN A 85 -36.93 5.40 7.84
CA GLN A 85 -38.01 5.29 6.86
C GLN A 85 -38.73 6.62 6.53
N GLU A 86 -39.46 6.54 5.42
CA GLU A 86 -40.75 7.21 5.15
C GLU A 86 -40.73 8.56 4.40
N LYS A 87 -41.29 8.52 3.19
CA LYS A 87 -42.39 9.39 2.78
C LYS A 87 -43.30 8.65 1.81
#